data_AF-A0A7Z9E3Q4-F1
#
_entry.id   AF-A0A7Z9E3Q4-F1
#
_cell.length_a   1.000
_cell.length_b   1.000
_cell.length_c   1.000
_cell.angle_alpha   90.00
_cell.angle_beta   90.00
_cell.angle_gamma   90.00
#
_symmetry.space_group_name_H-M   'P 1'
#
loop_
_entity.id
_entity.type
_entity.pdbx_description
1 polymer ?
#
loop_
_entity_poly.entity_id
_entity_poly.type
_entity_poly.pdbx_seq_one_letter_code
_entity_poly.pdbx_strand_id
1 'polypeptide(L)'
;MPSGNILTATDVLNLLVSGIDRITLENELTASAWISTPARGGSKSGIGITWTSPNNQSSVRIMTKPDGSSYARVYNGSGGGAPEEQPLNALGQPGIRAQTHFILLP
;
A
#
# COMPACT_ATOMS: atom_id res chain seq x y z
N MET A 1 -13.41 21.01 0.25
CA MET A 1 -11.94 21.03 0.47
C MET A 1 -11.61 19.74 1.22
N PRO A 2 -10.91 18.76 0.63
CA PRO A 2 -10.52 17.59 1.41
C PRO A 2 -9.57 18.07 2.52
N SER A 3 -9.86 17.68 3.75
CA SER A 3 -9.16 18.12 4.95
C SER A 3 -7.73 17.57 4.99
N GLY A 4 -6.78 18.31 4.41
CA GLY A 4 -5.51 18.75 5.01
C GLY A 4 -4.50 17.76 5.61
N ASN A 5 -4.77 16.47 5.75
CA ASN A 5 -3.81 15.52 6.31
C ASN A 5 -3.19 14.66 5.22
N ILE A 6 -1.89 14.88 5.00
CA ILE A 6 -1.06 13.97 4.21
C ILE A 6 -0.97 12.66 4.99
N LEU A 7 -1.53 11.58 4.44
CA LEU A 7 -1.42 10.27 5.06
C LEU A 7 0.04 9.84 5.18
N THR A 8 0.43 9.43 6.38
CA THR A 8 1.69 8.75 6.66
C THR A 8 1.55 7.25 6.41
N ALA A 9 2.67 6.52 6.40
CA ALA A 9 2.65 5.06 6.36
C ALA A 9 1.85 4.44 7.52
N THR A 10 1.92 5.05 8.71
CA THR A 10 1.16 4.62 9.89
C THR A 10 -0.34 4.80 9.69
N ASP A 11 -0.78 5.91 9.09
CA ASP A 11 -2.20 6.14 8.80
C ASP A 11 -2.71 5.12 7.78
N VAL A 12 -1.93 4.83 6.73
CA VAL A 12 -2.29 3.79 5.76
C VAL A 12 -2.38 2.42 6.43
N LEU A 13 -1.44 2.07 7.31
CA LEU A 13 -1.52 0.82 8.08
C LEU A 13 -2.78 0.76 8.94
N ASN A 14 -3.18 1.86 9.59
CA ASN A 14 -4.41 1.91 10.37
C ASN A 14 -5.66 1.68 9.51
N LEU A 15 -5.73 2.29 8.32
CA LEU A 15 -6.81 2.06 7.36
C LEU A 15 -6.87 0.57 6.93
N LEU A 16 -5.72 -0.02 6.60
CA LEU A 16 -5.62 -1.43 6.23
C LEU A 16 -6.07 -2.36 7.36
N VAL A 17 -5.69 -2.07 8.60
CA VAL A 17 -6.09 -2.84 9.78
C VAL A 17 -7.59 -2.69 10.07
N SER A 18 -8.18 -1.51 9.85
CA SER A 18 -9.62 -1.30 10.01
C SER A 18 -10.47 -2.01 8.95
N GLY A 19 -9.85 -2.50 7.87
CA GLY A 19 -10.55 -3.05 6.72
C GLY A 19 -11.03 -1.95 5.78
N ILE A 20 -10.32 -1.79 4.67
CA ILE A 20 -10.62 -0.80 3.63
C ILE A 20 -10.66 -1.52 2.28
N ASP A 21 -11.53 -1.08 1.38
CA ASP A 21 -11.54 -1.56 -0.01
C ASP A 21 -10.47 -0.85 -0.84
N ARG A 22 -10.19 -1.40 -2.03
CA ARG A 22 -9.16 -0.86 -2.93
C ARG A 22 -9.46 0.57 -3.37
N ILE A 23 -10.70 0.86 -3.76
CA ILE A 23 -11.07 2.13 -4.39
C ILE A 23 -10.96 3.25 -3.36
N THR A 24 -11.48 3.02 -2.14
CA THR A 24 -11.37 3.98 -1.05
C THR A 24 -9.92 4.24 -0.69
N LEU A 25 -9.08 3.20 -0.58
CA LEU A 25 -7.65 3.38 -0.29
C LEU A 25 -6.93 4.20 -1.37
N GLU A 26 -7.18 3.94 -2.65
CA GLU A 26 -6.57 4.70 -3.76
C GLU A 26 -7.04 6.17 -3.78
N ASN A 27 -8.30 6.43 -3.44
CA ASN A 27 -8.82 7.80 -3.32
C ASN A 27 -8.15 8.57 -2.18
N GLU A 28 -7.97 7.93 -1.02
CA GLU A 28 -7.28 8.50 0.14
C GLU A 28 -5.80 8.81 -0.15
N LEU A 29 -5.11 7.89 -0.83
CA LEU A 29 -3.73 8.09 -1.28
C LEU A 29 -3.62 9.24 -2.29
N THR A 30 -4.55 9.32 -3.24
CA THR A 30 -4.62 10.42 -4.22
C THR A 30 -4.86 11.77 -3.55
N ALA A 31 -5.84 11.83 -2.61
CA ALA A 31 -6.12 13.03 -1.84
C ALA A 31 -4.93 13.48 -0.98
N SER A 32 -4.10 12.52 -0.56
CA SER A 32 -2.86 12.74 0.19
C SER A 32 -1.63 13.01 -0.68
N ALA A 33 -1.82 13.25 -1.98
CA ALA A 33 -0.77 13.53 -2.95
C ALA A 33 0.30 12.42 -3.10
N TRP A 34 -0.04 11.17 -2.78
CA TRP A 34 0.85 10.04 -3.08
C TRP A 34 0.95 9.85 -4.60
N ILE A 35 2.14 9.49 -5.07
CA ILE A 35 2.41 9.34 -6.50
C ILE A 35 2.23 7.89 -6.91
N SER A 36 1.37 7.64 -7.89
CA SER A 36 1.13 6.29 -8.42
C SER A 36 2.06 5.95 -9.58
N THR A 37 2.60 4.74 -9.56
CA THR A 37 3.35 4.14 -10.67
C THR A 37 2.88 2.71 -10.90
N PRO A 38 2.82 2.23 -12.17
CA PRO A 38 2.45 0.85 -12.44
C PRO A 38 3.40 -0.14 -11.74
N ALA A 39 2.86 -1.04 -10.93
CA ALA A 39 3.62 -2.10 -10.30
C ALA A 39 3.59 -3.35 -11.17
N ARG A 40 4.77 -3.93 -11.44
CA ARG A 40 4.88 -5.19 -12.17
C ARG A 40 4.73 -6.38 -11.21
N GLY A 41 3.58 -7.04 -11.25
CA GLY A 41 3.38 -8.32 -10.57
C GLY A 41 3.90 -9.50 -11.38
N GLY A 42 4.22 -10.61 -10.69
CA GLY A 42 4.36 -11.91 -11.34
C GLY A 42 2.99 -12.52 -11.69
N SER A 43 2.97 -13.63 -12.42
CA SER A 43 1.74 -14.32 -12.88
C SER A 43 0.70 -14.57 -11.78
N LYS A 44 1.14 -14.82 -10.54
CA LYS A 44 0.26 -15.05 -9.37
C LYS A 44 -0.20 -13.78 -8.64
N SER A 45 0.45 -12.64 -8.92
CA SER A 45 0.17 -11.36 -8.25
C SER A 45 -0.67 -10.42 -9.09
N GLY A 46 -0.83 -10.71 -10.38
CA GLY A 46 -1.60 -9.90 -11.32
C GLY A 46 -1.01 -8.52 -11.56
N ILE A 47 -1.86 -7.53 -11.75
CA ILE A 47 -1.49 -6.14 -12.00
C ILE A 47 -1.61 -5.31 -10.72
N GLY A 48 -0.85 -4.23 -10.63
CA GLY A 48 -0.93 -3.38 -9.45
C GLY A 48 -0.36 -2.00 -9.66
N ILE A 49 -0.37 -1.24 -8.56
CA ILE A 49 0.11 0.13 -8.47
C ILE A 49 1.00 0.24 -7.24
N THR A 50 2.16 0.85 -7.39
CA THR A 50 2.97 1.32 -6.28
C THR A 50 2.65 2.79 -6.07
N TRP A 51 2.19 3.12 -4.87
CA TRP A 51 2.00 4.48 -4.41
C TRP A 51 3.19 4.87 -3.56
N THR A 52 3.86 5.96 -3.92
CA THR A 52 5.01 6.49 -3.19
C THR A 52 4.59 7.69 -2.37
N SER A 53 4.98 7.75 -1.09
CA SER A 53 4.62 8.86 -0.21
C SER A 53 5.27 10.17 -0.68
N PRO A 54 4.64 11.34 -0.48
CA PRO A 54 5.16 12.64 -0.95
C PRO A 54 6.58 12.97 -0.49
N ASN A 55 7.01 12.42 0.65
CA ASN A 55 8.34 12.59 1.22
C ASN A 55 9.36 11.52 0.78
N ASN A 56 8.98 10.59 -0.11
CA ASN A 56 9.79 9.45 -0.57
C ASN A 56 10.32 8.53 0.54
N GLN A 57 9.69 8.50 1.72
CA GLN A 57 10.13 7.66 2.84
C GLN A 57 9.38 6.32 2.93
N SER A 58 8.28 6.16 2.19
CA SER A 58 7.47 4.96 2.24
C SER A 58 6.73 4.72 0.94
N SER A 59 6.20 3.51 0.79
CA SER A 59 5.37 3.16 -0.35
C SER A 59 4.31 2.14 0.04
N VAL A 60 3.23 2.13 -0.73
CA VAL A 60 2.12 1.19 -0.60
C VAL A 60 1.97 0.52 -1.95
N ARG A 61 2.16 -0.79 -1.99
CA ARG A 61 1.96 -1.57 -3.20
C ARG A 61 0.62 -2.28 -3.12
N ILE A 62 -0.28 -1.92 -4.03
CA ILE A 62 -1.60 -2.51 -4.19
C ILE A 62 -1.57 -3.44 -5.40
N MET A 63 -1.97 -4.69 -5.23
CA MET A 63 -1.98 -5.70 -6.30
C MET A 63 -3.37 -6.33 -6.40
N THR A 64 -3.85 -6.53 -7.61
CA THR A 64 -5.10 -7.24 -7.91
C THR A 64 -4.78 -8.54 -8.64
N LYS A 65 -5.20 -9.65 -8.05
CA LYS A 65 -4.99 -10.99 -8.60
C LYS A 65 -5.97 -11.29 -9.75
N PRO A 66 -5.70 -12.32 -10.56
CA PRO A 66 -6.62 -12.74 -11.62
C PRO A 66 -8.02 -13.16 -11.14
N ASP A 67 -8.16 -13.56 -9.88
CA ASP A 67 -9.45 -13.91 -9.25
C ASP A 67 -10.26 -12.68 -8.80
N GLY A 68 -9.75 -11.47 -9.03
CA GLY A 68 -10.35 -10.21 -8.61
C GLY A 68 -10.01 -9.77 -7.18
N SER A 69 -9.42 -10.64 -6.35
CA SER A 69 -9.02 -10.27 -5.00
C SER A 69 -7.83 -9.30 -5.00
N SER A 70 -7.89 -8.30 -4.14
CA SER A 70 -6.82 -7.31 -3.99
C SER A 70 -6.15 -7.38 -2.62
N TYR A 71 -4.88 -7.00 -2.59
CA TYR A 71 -4.11 -6.87 -1.36
C TYR A 71 -3.17 -5.68 -1.42
N ALA A 72 -2.81 -5.17 -0.25
CA ALA A 72 -1.83 -4.11 -0.09
C ALA A 72 -0.65 -4.57 0.77
N ARG A 73 0.51 -3.96 0.52
CA ARG A 73 1.68 -4.02 1.39
C ARG A 73 2.28 -2.64 1.53
N VAL A 74 2.62 -2.27 2.76
CA VAL A 74 3.32 -1.01 3.07
C VAL A 74 4.80 -1.32 3.24
N TYR A 75 5.67 -0.46 2.73
CA TYR A 75 7.13 -0.59 2.80
C TYR A 75 7.75 0.65 3.43
N ASN A 76 8.87 0.46 4.12
CA ASN A 76 9.69 1.52 4.73
C ASN A 76 10.63 2.25 3.73
N GLY A 77 10.26 2.27 2.45
CA GLY A 77 10.96 3.00 1.39
C GLY A 77 10.04 3.23 0.19
N SER A 78 10.49 4.04 -0.76
CA SER A 78 9.68 4.56 -1.88
C SER A 78 9.43 3.60 -3.05
N GLY A 79 10.17 2.49 -3.14
CA GLY A 79 10.28 1.63 -4.32
C GLY A 79 9.27 0.49 -4.43
N GLY A 80 8.40 0.29 -3.43
CA GLY A 80 7.38 -0.75 -3.45
C GLY A 80 7.94 -2.17 -3.30
N GLY A 81 9.00 -2.32 -2.51
CA GLY A 81 9.72 -3.57 -2.27
C GLY A 81 11.06 -3.67 -2.99
N ALA A 82 11.81 -2.57 -3.06
CA ALA A 82 13.20 -2.58 -3.52
C ALA A 82 14.10 -3.44 -2.59
N PRO A 83 15.31 -3.86 -3.03
CA PRO A 83 16.14 -4.83 -2.30
C PRO A 83 16.45 -4.52 -0.82
N GLU A 84 16.39 -3.25 -0.41
CA GLU A 84 16.66 -2.81 0.97
C GLU A 84 15.37 -2.50 1.76
N GLU A 85 14.22 -2.53 1.10
CA GLU A 85 12.94 -2.21 1.71
C GLU A 85 12.34 -3.44 2.38
N GLN A 86 11.82 -3.23 3.58
CA GLN A 86 11.11 -4.22 4.35
C GLN A 86 9.61 -3.90 4.37
N PRO A 87 8.75 -4.90 4.15
CA PRO A 87 7.33 -4.70 4.31
C PRO A 87 6.99 -4.53 5.80
N LEU A 88 6.06 -3.65 6.10
CA LEU A 88 5.66 -3.29 7.45
C LEU A 88 4.40 -4.06 7.88
N ASN A 89 4.39 -4.48 9.14
CA ASN A 89 3.23 -5.10 9.79
C ASN A 89 2.29 -4.03 10.35
N ALA A 90 1.20 -4.45 11.00
CA ALA A 90 0.20 -3.55 11.62
C ALA A 90 0.78 -2.60 12.68
N LEU A 91 1.96 -2.88 13.23
CA LEU A 91 2.66 -2.05 14.20
C LEU A 91 3.72 -1.13 13.56
N GLY A 92 3.80 -1.08 12.23
CA GLY A 92 4.80 -0.29 11.52
C GLY A 92 6.21 -0.87 11.58
N GLN A 93 6.35 -2.17 11.90
CA GLN A 93 7.64 -2.85 12.03
C GLN A 93 7.86 -3.82 10.86
N PRO A 94 9.12 -4.03 10.41
CA PRO A 94 9.44 -5.11 9.49
C PRO A 94 8.86 -6.45 9.95
N GLY A 95 8.24 -7.20 9.04
CA GLY A 95 7.57 -8.45 9.39
C GLY A 95 7.60 -9.50 8.28
N ILE A 96 7.17 -10.70 8.63
CA ILE A 96 7.01 -11.78 7.65
C ILE A 96 5.77 -11.54 6.79
N ARG A 97 5.71 -12.17 5.61
CA ARG A 97 4.61 -12.01 4.65
C ARG A 97 3.21 -12.17 5.26
N ALA A 98 3.01 -13.09 6.20
CA ALA A 98 1.70 -13.28 6.83
C ALA A 98 1.22 -12.07 7.67
N GLN A 99 2.15 -11.23 8.14
CA GLN A 99 1.88 -10.07 8.99
C GLN A 99 1.78 -8.76 8.20
N THR A 100 2.32 -8.74 6.98
CA THR A 100 2.48 -7.51 6.18
C THR A 100 1.63 -7.50 4.92
N HIS A 101 0.78 -8.52 4.73
CA HIS A 101 -0.03 -8.72 3.54
C HIS A 101 -1.49 -8.51 3.91
N PHE A 102 -1.96 -7.29 3.69
CA PHE A 102 -3.31 -6.86 4.06
C PHE A 102 -4.27 -7.15 2.92
N ILE A 103 -5.28 -7.97 3.19
CA ILE A 103 -6.34 -8.26 2.21
C ILE A 103 -7.29 -7.06 2.21
N LEU A 104 -7.58 -6.54 1.02
CA LEU A 104 -8.53 -5.45 0.85
C LEU A 104 -9.94 -6.01 0.75
N LEU A 105 -10.91 -5.24 1.21
CA LEU A 105 -12.32 -5.59 1.04
C LEU A 105 -12.70 -5.59 -0.45
N PRO A 106 -13.66 -6.44 -0.87
CA PRO A 106 -14.13 -6.51 -2.26
C PRO A 106 -14.68 -5.19 -2.79
#